data_AF-A0A849TG08-F1
#
_entry.id   AF-A0A849TG08-F1
#
_cell.length_a   1.000
_cell.length_b   1.000
_cell.length_c   1.000
_cell.angle_alpha   90.00
_cell.angle_beta   90.00
_cell.angle_gamma   90.00
#
_symmetry.space_group_name_H-M   'P 1'
#
loop_
_entity.id
_entity.type
_entity.pdbx_description
1 polymer ?
#
loop_
_entity_poly.entity_id
_entity_poly.type
_entity_poly.pdbx_seq_one_letter_code
_entity_poly.pdbx_strand_id
1 'polypeptide(L)'
;METKRIAENIFEVIESGVVEIVTGVSTAEQAVATYHEARQPPPVTDADYRAAAESLELVTAHQRDFDNPYDAAAYIQSTNATYHAEARAYVDWRDRLWGYVEAKLAQMKTDNVVVSVDEFAAGLPQITWP
;
A
#
# COMPACT_ATOMS: atom_id res chain seq x y z
N MET A 1 30.81 -28.14 -10.60
CA MET A 1 31.69 -26.98 -10.32
C MET A 1 31.61 -25.98 -11.47
N GLU A 2 30.40 -25.72 -11.97
CA GLU A 2 30.19 -25.07 -13.27
C GLU A 2 29.17 -23.93 -13.19
N THR A 3 28.30 -23.96 -12.16
CA THR A 3 27.35 -22.89 -11.83
C THR A 3 28.03 -21.63 -11.28
N LYS A 4 29.21 -21.78 -10.64
CA LYS A 4 29.96 -20.64 -10.09
C LYS A 4 30.57 -19.77 -11.20
N ARG A 5 30.90 -20.38 -12.35
CA ARG A 5 31.49 -19.70 -13.51
C ARG A 5 30.48 -18.82 -14.26
N ILE A 6 29.17 -19.07 -14.12
CA ILE A 6 28.12 -18.28 -14.75
C ILE A 6 27.86 -16.98 -13.96
N ALA A 7 27.94 -17.03 -12.63
CA ALA A 7 27.70 -15.86 -11.78
C ALA A 7 28.85 -14.83 -11.84
N GLU A 8 30.10 -15.29 -11.95
CA GLU A 8 31.26 -14.40 -12.10
C GLU A 8 31.30 -13.72 -13.49
N ASN A 9 30.79 -14.39 -14.54
CA ASN A 9 30.75 -13.83 -15.90
C ASN A 9 29.70 -12.74 -16.13
N ILE A 10 28.69 -12.62 -15.26
CA ILE A 10 27.65 -11.59 -15.39
C ILE A 10 28.14 -10.24 -14.84
N PHE A 11 29.09 -10.25 -13.89
CA PHE A 11 29.59 -9.02 -13.28
C PHE A 11 30.63 -8.29 -14.16
N GLU A 12 31.45 -9.02 -14.93
CA GLU A 12 32.47 -8.44 -15.84
C GLU A 12 31.88 -7.80 -17.12
N VAL A 13 30.69 -8.23 -17.56
CA VAL A 13 30.05 -7.72 -18.79
C VAL A 13 29.50 -6.29 -18.62
N ILE A 14 29.27 -5.84 -17.39
CA ILE A 14 28.72 -4.51 -17.11
C ILE A 14 29.78 -3.40 -17.32
N GLU A 15 31.09 -3.70 -17.21
CA GLU A 15 32.15 -2.68 -17.39
C GLU A 15 32.58 -2.46 -18.85
N SER A 16 32.30 -3.38 -19.78
CA SER A 16 32.80 -3.29 -21.17
C SER A 16 31.76 -2.91 -22.23
N GLY A 17 30.49 -2.73 -21.86
CA GLY A 17 29.47 -2.12 -22.73
C GLY A 17 29.06 -2.94 -23.96
N VAL A 18 29.35 -4.23 -24.02
CA VAL A 18 28.89 -5.12 -25.11
C VAL A 18 28.09 -6.29 -24.53
N VAL A 19 26.76 -6.22 -24.67
CA VAL A 19 25.84 -7.31 -24.34
C VAL A 19 25.57 -8.11 -25.60
N GLU A 20 26.20 -9.28 -25.73
CA GLU A 20 25.87 -10.23 -26.81
C GLU A 20 24.81 -11.21 -26.28
N ILE A 21 23.53 -10.90 -26.48
CA ILE A 21 22.44 -11.87 -26.31
C ILE A 21 22.19 -12.53 -27.66
N VAL A 22 22.55 -13.80 -27.75
CA VAL A 22 22.21 -14.71 -28.84
C VAL A 22 20.68 -14.84 -28.90
N THR A 23 20.05 -13.96 -29.67
CA THR A 23 18.81 -14.10 -30.47
C THR A 23 18.19 -12.71 -30.66
N GLY A 24 18.56 -12.04 -31.75
CA GLY A 24 17.99 -10.76 -32.16
C GLY A 24 18.73 -9.56 -31.57
N VAL A 25 19.34 -8.77 -32.45
CA VAL A 25 20.04 -7.53 -32.10
C VAL A 25 19.02 -6.51 -31.58
N SER A 26 18.85 -6.50 -30.27
CA SER A 26 18.32 -5.37 -29.52
C SER A 26 19.53 -4.56 -29.08
N THR A 27 19.56 -3.26 -29.40
CA THR A 27 20.59 -2.35 -28.88
C THR A 27 20.66 -2.43 -27.34
N ALA A 28 21.81 -2.08 -26.74
CA ALA A 28 21.94 -2.05 -25.28
C ALA A 28 20.83 -1.19 -24.63
N GLU A 29 20.37 -0.15 -25.31
CA GLU A 29 19.25 0.70 -24.92
C GLU A 29 17.91 -0.05 -24.90
N GLN A 30 17.63 -0.88 -25.90
CA GLN A 30 16.43 -1.73 -25.95
C GLN A 30 16.47 -2.85 -24.90
N ALA A 31 17.65 -3.40 -24.60
CA ALA A 31 17.81 -4.40 -23.53
C ALA A 31 17.62 -3.80 -22.14
N VAL A 32 18.12 -2.57 -21.91
CA VAL A 32 17.89 -1.81 -20.67
C VAL A 32 16.42 -1.39 -20.54
N ALA A 33 15.78 -0.94 -21.62
CA ALA A 33 14.36 -0.61 -21.62
C ALA A 33 13.49 -1.82 -21.28
N THR A 34 13.78 -2.98 -21.88
CA THR A 34 13.07 -4.25 -21.61
C THR A 34 13.28 -4.72 -20.17
N TYR A 35 14.48 -4.53 -19.62
CA TYR A 35 14.79 -4.85 -18.22
C TYR A 35 14.09 -3.89 -17.23
N HIS A 36 14.00 -2.60 -17.56
CA HIS A 36 13.31 -1.60 -16.75
C HIS A 36 11.79 -1.82 -16.74
N GLU A 37 11.20 -2.19 -17.89
CA GLU A 37 9.77 -2.47 -18.01
C GLU A 37 9.36 -3.73 -17.22
N ALA A 38 10.20 -4.77 -17.24
CA ALA A 38 9.97 -6.01 -16.50
C ALA A 38 10.10 -5.88 -14.95
N ARG A 39 10.58 -4.73 -14.45
CA ARG A 39 10.84 -4.50 -13.02
C ARG A 39 10.01 -3.38 -12.40
N GLN A 40 9.07 -2.80 -13.14
CA GLN A 40 8.14 -1.85 -12.55
C GLN A 40 7.24 -2.60 -11.55
N PRO A 41 7.14 -2.15 -10.29
CA PRO A 41 6.15 -2.70 -9.37
C PRO A 41 4.77 -2.58 -10.02
N PRO A 42 3.83 -3.52 -9.74
CA PRO A 42 2.49 -3.43 -10.29
C PRO A 42 1.90 -2.04 -10.00
N PRO A 43 1.12 -1.47 -10.93
CA PRO A 43 0.49 -0.17 -10.72
C PRO A 43 -0.32 -0.17 -9.42
N VAL A 44 -0.15 0.86 -8.60
CA VAL A 44 -0.96 1.04 -7.40
C VAL A 44 -2.42 1.22 -7.81
N THR A 45 -3.30 0.47 -7.16
CA THR A 45 -4.74 0.43 -7.44
C THR A 45 -5.55 1.07 -6.32
N ASP A 46 -6.80 1.41 -6.63
CA ASP A 46 -7.81 1.79 -5.63
C ASP A 46 -7.90 0.81 -4.43
N ALA A 47 -7.67 -0.49 -4.67
CA ALA A 47 -7.73 -1.51 -3.64
C ALA A 47 -6.60 -1.39 -2.62
N ASP A 48 -5.41 -0.94 -3.05
CA ASP A 48 -4.26 -0.77 -2.17
C ASP A 48 -4.50 0.34 -1.15
N TYR A 49 -5.14 1.44 -1.56
CA TYR A 49 -5.52 2.53 -0.65
C TYR A 49 -6.61 2.11 0.34
N ARG A 50 -7.60 1.34 -0.11
CA ARG A 50 -8.65 0.81 0.77
C ARG A 50 -8.08 -0.19 1.77
N ALA A 51 -7.15 -1.05 1.36
CA ALA A 51 -6.44 -1.96 2.24
C ALA A 51 -5.63 -1.23 3.33
N ALA A 52 -5.06 -0.06 3.02
CA ALA A 52 -4.40 0.79 4.02
C ALA A 52 -5.40 1.33 5.07
N ALA A 53 -6.61 1.73 4.66
CA ALA A 53 -7.65 2.16 5.58
C ALA A 53 -8.18 1.01 6.45
N GLU A 54 -8.43 -0.17 5.86
CA GLU A 54 -8.84 -1.38 6.58
C GLU A 54 -7.77 -1.82 7.59
N SER A 55 -6.49 -1.73 7.23
CA SER A 55 -5.38 -2.02 8.14
C SER A 55 -5.35 -1.04 9.32
N LEU A 56 -5.62 0.25 9.07
CA LEU A 56 -5.72 1.25 10.14
C LEU A 56 -6.90 0.97 11.07
N GLU A 57 -8.06 0.56 10.55
CA GLU A 57 -9.19 0.13 11.37
C GLU A 57 -8.83 -1.02 12.29
N LEU A 58 -8.18 -2.06 11.77
CA LEU A 58 -7.76 -3.22 12.57
C LEU A 58 -6.78 -2.81 13.68
N VAL A 59 -5.72 -2.06 13.33
CA VAL A 59 -4.74 -1.57 14.31
C VAL A 59 -5.42 -0.70 15.37
N THR A 60 -6.36 0.14 14.96
CA THR A 60 -7.09 1.03 15.86
C THR A 60 -7.99 0.24 16.83
N ALA A 61 -8.72 -0.76 16.33
CA ALA A 61 -9.56 -1.63 17.17
C ALA A 61 -8.73 -2.33 18.26
N HIS A 62 -7.55 -2.83 17.90
CA HIS A 62 -6.64 -3.49 18.85
C HIS A 62 -6.07 -2.56 19.93
N GLN A 63 -6.13 -1.23 19.78
CA GLN A 63 -5.71 -0.29 20.84
C GLN A 63 -6.60 -0.37 22.10
N ARG A 64 -7.80 -0.94 21.97
CA ARG A 64 -8.77 -1.14 23.05
C ARG A 64 -9.16 -2.62 23.22
N ASP A 65 -8.25 -3.52 22.85
CA ASP A 65 -8.40 -4.98 22.99
C ASP A 65 -9.62 -5.58 22.24
N PHE A 66 -10.15 -4.90 21.21
CA PHE A 66 -11.13 -5.50 20.32
C PHE A 66 -10.45 -6.45 19.32
N ASP A 67 -11.06 -7.59 19.02
CA ASP A 67 -10.49 -8.57 18.07
C ASP A 67 -10.57 -8.08 16.62
N ASN A 68 -11.59 -7.27 16.29
CA ASN A 68 -11.77 -6.72 14.95
C ASN A 68 -12.59 -5.40 14.96
N PRO A 69 -12.58 -4.64 13.85
CA PRO A 69 -13.39 -3.42 13.67
C PRO A 69 -14.89 -3.53 13.96
N TYR A 70 -15.50 -4.69 13.67
CA TYR A 70 -16.92 -4.90 13.91
C TYR A 70 -17.24 -5.02 15.40
N ASP A 71 -16.36 -5.65 16.17
CA ASP A 71 -16.52 -5.76 17.64
C ASP A 71 -16.46 -4.38 18.30
N ALA A 72 -15.53 -3.52 17.86
CA ALA A 72 -15.43 -2.14 18.33
C ALA A 72 -16.74 -1.37 18.10
N ALA A 73 -17.38 -1.56 16.94
CA ALA A 73 -18.65 -0.91 16.61
C ALA A 73 -19.88 -1.56 17.30
N ALA A 74 -19.81 -2.83 17.68
CA ALA A 74 -20.95 -3.58 18.21
C ALA A 74 -21.49 -3.02 19.53
N TYR A 75 -20.65 -2.35 20.32
CA TYR A 75 -21.02 -1.77 21.62
C TYR A 75 -21.73 -0.41 21.54
N ILE A 76 -22.12 0.06 20.34
CA ILE A 76 -22.78 1.37 20.16
C ILE A 76 -24.10 1.51 20.95
N GLN A 77 -24.72 0.40 21.35
CA GLN A 77 -25.92 0.37 22.21
C GLN A 77 -25.68 -0.28 23.58
N SER A 78 -24.42 -0.46 23.97
CA SER A 78 -24.06 -1.05 25.26
C SER A 78 -24.61 -0.23 26.43
N THR A 79 -25.08 -0.89 27.48
CA THR A 79 -25.45 -0.24 28.75
C THR A 79 -24.23 0.03 29.65
N ASN A 80 -23.07 -0.53 29.31
CA ASN A 80 -21.80 -0.15 29.93
C ASN A 80 -21.33 1.18 29.31
N ALA A 81 -21.24 2.22 30.15
CA ALA A 81 -20.93 3.59 29.71
C ALA A 81 -19.57 3.72 29.02
N THR A 82 -18.55 2.98 29.47
CA THR A 82 -17.21 3.01 28.86
C THR A 82 -17.24 2.42 27.45
N TYR A 83 -17.78 1.21 27.30
CA TYR A 83 -17.86 0.54 25.99
C TYR A 83 -18.73 1.31 25.01
N HIS A 84 -19.81 1.92 25.49
CA HIS A 84 -20.65 2.79 24.67
C HIS A 84 -19.87 4.01 24.15
N ALA A 85 -19.12 4.69 25.02
CA ALA A 85 -18.34 5.87 24.64
C ALA A 85 -17.23 5.52 23.65
N GLU A 86 -16.52 4.40 23.85
CA GLU A 86 -15.50 3.91 22.93
C GLU A 86 -16.09 3.56 21.57
N ALA A 87 -17.16 2.76 21.53
CA ALA A 87 -17.82 2.40 20.27
C ALA A 87 -18.34 3.64 19.52
N ARG A 88 -18.85 4.63 20.24
CA ARG A 88 -19.28 5.90 19.65
C ARG A 88 -18.10 6.64 19.02
N ALA A 89 -16.98 6.76 19.73
CA ALA A 89 -15.77 7.39 19.22
C ALA A 89 -15.23 6.66 17.98
N TYR A 90 -15.25 5.32 18.00
CA TYR A 90 -14.83 4.48 16.89
C TYR A 90 -15.70 4.68 15.65
N VAL A 91 -17.03 4.62 15.79
CA VAL A 91 -17.97 4.82 14.66
C VAL A 91 -17.84 6.22 14.07
N ASP A 92 -17.82 7.26 14.90
CA ASP A 92 -17.68 8.64 14.42
C ASP A 92 -16.34 8.84 13.69
N TRP A 93 -15.27 8.21 14.15
CA TRP A 93 -13.96 8.24 13.49
C TRP A 93 -13.97 7.46 12.17
N ARG A 94 -14.54 6.25 12.15
CA ARG A 94 -14.64 5.40 10.96
C ARG A 94 -15.41 6.10 9.83
N ASP A 95 -16.48 6.82 10.16
CA ASP A 95 -17.25 7.59 9.18
C ASP A 95 -16.39 8.70 8.54
N ARG A 96 -15.53 9.37 9.32
CA ARG A 96 -14.57 10.35 8.80
C ARG A 96 -13.47 9.70 7.97
N LEU A 97 -12.96 8.55 8.41
CA LEU A 97 -11.93 7.78 7.70
C LEU A 97 -12.38 7.42 6.29
N TRP A 98 -13.53 6.74 6.16
CA TRP A 98 -14.04 6.33 4.85
C TRP A 98 -14.50 7.50 4.00
N GLY A 99 -15.03 8.57 4.61
CA GLY A 99 -15.30 9.83 3.92
C GLY A 99 -14.03 10.44 3.30
N TYR A 100 -12.91 10.43 4.03
CA TYR A 100 -11.61 10.86 3.51
C TYR A 100 -11.11 9.97 2.37
N VAL A 101 -11.17 8.65 2.53
CA VAL A 101 -10.71 7.67 1.53
C VAL A 101 -11.41 7.90 0.20
N GLU A 102 -12.75 7.95 0.20
CA GLU A 102 -13.52 8.12 -1.03
C GLU A 102 -13.29 9.50 -1.67
N ALA A 103 -13.20 10.57 -0.86
CA ALA A 103 -12.91 11.91 -1.37
C ALA A 103 -11.52 11.99 -2.01
N LYS A 104 -10.50 11.39 -1.37
CA LYS A 104 -9.13 11.41 -1.86
C LYS A 104 -8.96 10.58 -3.13
N LEU A 105 -9.58 9.40 -3.21
CA LEU A 105 -9.61 8.60 -4.44
C LEU A 105 -10.31 9.32 -5.59
N ALA A 106 -11.44 9.99 -5.33
CA ALA A 106 -12.13 10.79 -6.34
C ALA A 106 -11.29 11.97 -6.82
N GLN A 107 -10.59 12.66 -5.91
CA GLN A 107 -9.65 13.73 -6.24
C GLN A 107 -8.54 13.22 -7.17
N MET A 108 -7.86 12.13 -6.79
CA MET A 108 -6.75 11.57 -7.55
C MET A 108 -7.15 11.19 -8.99
N LYS A 109 -8.36 10.65 -9.17
CA LYS A 109 -8.92 10.35 -10.50
C LYS A 109 -9.22 11.61 -11.31
N THR A 110 -9.75 12.64 -10.66
CA THR A 110 -10.08 13.91 -11.31
C THR A 110 -8.82 14.66 -11.74
N ASP A 111 -7.82 14.69 -10.87
CA ASP A 111 -6.56 15.41 -11.08
C ASP A 111 -5.56 14.59 -11.93
N ASN A 112 -5.86 13.31 -12.20
CA ASN A 112 -4.97 12.34 -12.85
C ASN A 112 -3.60 12.26 -12.15
N VAL A 113 -3.63 12.25 -10.81
CA VAL A 113 -2.45 12.16 -9.94
C VAL A 113 -2.45 10.81 -9.22
N VAL A 114 -1.28 10.18 -9.17
CA VAL A 114 -1.03 8.99 -8.35
C VAL A 114 -0.10 9.40 -7.22
N VAL A 115 -0.49 9.12 -5.97
CA VAL A 115 0.35 9.28 -4.79
C VAL A 115 0.86 7.90 -4.34
N SER A 116 1.86 7.83 -3.46
CA SER A 116 2.21 6.55 -2.85
C SER A 116 1.17 6.14 -1.81
N VAL A 117 1.07 4.84 -1.52
CA VAL A 117 0.20 4.34 -0.43
C VAL A 117 0.64 4.91 0.92
N ASP A 118 1.94 5.08 1.14
CA ASP A 118 2.49 5.67 2.37
C ASP A 118 2.08 7.14 2.54
N GLU A 119 2.14 7.93 1.46
CA GLU A 119 1.70 9.33 1.47
C GLU A 119 0.20 9.44 1.73
N PHE A 120 -0.59 8.55 1.10
CA PHE A 120 -2.03 8.47 1.35
C PHE A 120 -2.32 8.11 2.81
N ALA A 121 -1.64 7.09 3.34
CA ALA A 121 -1.82 6.59 4.71
C ALA A 121 -1.45 7.65 5.77
N ALA A 122 -0.41 8.45 5.51
CA ALA A 122 -0.02 9.55 6.39
C ALA A 122 -1.10 10.64 6.51
N GLY A 123 -2.01 10.75 5.54
CA GLY A 123 -3.13 11.68 5.57
C GLY A 123 -4.41 11.13 6.24
N LEU A 124 -4.43 9.86 6.66
CA LEU A 124 -5.64 9.26 7.23
C LEU A 124 -6.01 9.88 8.59
N PRO A 125 -7.31 10.14 8.83
CA PRO A 125 -7.77 10.67 10.11
C PRO A 125 -7.32 9.80 11.29
N GLN A 126 -6.86 10.44 12.36
CA GLN A 126 -6.51 9.76 13.61
C GLN A 126 -7.73 9.71 14.53
N ILE A 127 -7.86 8.63 15.30
CA ILE A 127 -8.90 8.50 16.31
C ILE A 127 -8.53 9.27 17.58
N THR A 128 -9.52 9.74 18.32
CA THR A 128 -9.36 10.19 19.71
C THR A 128 -10.32 9.38 20.55
N TRP A 129 -9.77 8.56 21.43
CA TRP A 129 -10.55 7.77 22.36
C TRP A 129 -10.97 8.59 23.59
N PRO A 130 -12.12 8.26 24.21
CA PRO A 130 -12.51 8.83 25.50
C PRO A 130 -11.64 8.31 26.66
#